data_AF-A0A8J5SM01-F1
#
_entry.id   AF-A0A8J5SM01-F1
#
_cell.length_a   1.000
_cell.length_b   1.000
_cell.length_c   1.000
_cell.angle_alpha   90.00
_cell.angle_beta   90.00
_cell.angle_gamma   90.00
#
_symmetry.space_group_name_H-M   'P 1'
#
loop_
_entity.id
_entity.type
_entity.pdbx_description
1 polymer ?
#
loop_
_entity_poly.entity_id
_entity_poly.type
_entity_poly.pdbx_seq_one_letter_code
_entity_poly.pdbx_strand_id
1 'polypeptide(L)'
;MNDVLKPFLKRFVLVFFDDILIYNPSWSERLWHVRTVLQTLNEHELFIKKFKCTFGQQEVAYLGHVISATGVAMDEQKIRAVIEWLVPRSVRAVHAFLGLAGYYRRFIQNYGSIATPLTKLLKKGGFNWDLEAAEAFRRLQTTLTSAPVLQLPAFDQEFIVECDASESGFGAVIHQGAGPVAYFSKQIAPRHARLAAYERELIGLVLAVRHWRHYLWGHHFLIRTDHYSLTFLLDQKLSTIPHH
;
A
#
# COMPACT_ATOMS: atom_id res chain seq x y z
N MET A 1 16.22 -11.20 -16.06
CA MET A 1 14.90 -11.82 -15.76
C MET A 1 13.74 -11.10 -16.44
N ASN A 2 13.56 -9.79 -16.25
CA ASN A 2 12.47 -9.05 -16.90
C ASN A 2 12.48 -9.11 -18.43
N ASP A 3 13.65 -9.04 -19.08
CA ASP A 3 13.74 -9.14 -20.54
C ASP A 3 13.40 -10.54 -21.06
N VAL A 4 13.88 -11.57 -20.35
CA VAL A 4 13.66 -12.99 -20.67
C VAL A 4 12.17 -13.35 -20.60
N LEU A 5 11.48 -12.91 -19.55
CA LEU A 5 10.06 -13.21 -19.33
C LEU A 5 9.12 -12.10 -19.81
N LYS A 6 9.64 -11.10 -20.53
CA LYS A 6 8.88 -9.94 -21.06
C LYS A 6 7.57 -10.33 -21.76
N PRO A 7 7.50 -11.40 -22.58
CA PRO A 7 6.26 -11.79 -23.24
C PRO A 7 5.12 -12.19 -22.28
N PHE A 8 5.46 -12.56 -21.04
CA PHE A 8 4.55 -13.11 -20.04
C PHE A 8 4.27 -12.15 -18.87
N LEU A 9 5.08 -11.10 -18.73
CA LEU A 9 4.95 -10.11 -17.66
C LEU A 9 3.56 -9.47 -17.67
N LYS A 10 2.96 -9.40 -16.48
CA LYS A 10 1.60 -8.84 -16.23
C LYS A 10 0.46 -9.58 -16.95
N ARG A 11 0.74 -10.71 -17.62
CA ARG A 11 -0.28 -11.60 -18.17
C ARG A 11 -0.54 -12.76 -17.20
N PHE A 12 0.51 -13.51 -16.89
CA PHE A 12 0.47 -14.62 -15.93
C PHE A 12 1.78 -14.76 -15.13
N VAL A 13 2.74 -13.85 -15.34
CA VAL A 13 4.03 -13.81 -14.63
C VAL A 13 4.25 -12.43 -14.01
N LEU A 14 4.70 -12.42 -12.76
CA LEU A 14 5.31 -11.27 -12.10
C LEU A 14 6.75 -11.63 -11.71
N VAL A 15 7.65 -10.67 -11.89
CA VAL A 15 9.08 -10.82 -11.58
C VAL A 15 9.51 -9.68 -10.68
N PHE A 16 10.20 -10.00 -9.60
CA PHE A 16 10.86 -9.04 -8.75
C PHE A 16 12.26 -9.54 -8.41
N PHE A 17 13.28 -8.93 -9.03
CA PHE A 17 14.65 -9.44 -9.04
C PHE A 17 14.71 -10.92 -9.45
N ASP A 18 14.93 -11.80 -8.48
CA ASP A 18 15.09 -13.25 -8.66
C ASP A 18 13.79 -14.03 -8.40
N ASP A 19 12.77 -13.39 -7.83
CA ASP A 19 11.51 -14.03 -7.45
C ASP A 19 10.49 -13.95 -8.60
N ILE A 20 10.09 -15.13 -9.08
CA ILE A 20 9.10 -15.29 -10.16
C ILE A 20 7.80 -15.82 -9.55
N LEU A 21 6.73 -15.06 -9.70
CA LEU A 21 5.37 -15.49 -9.34
C LEU A 21 4.60 -15.81 -10.61
N ILE A 22 4.04 -17.02 -10.68
CA ILE A 22 3.18 -17.49 -11.77
C ILE A 22 1.77 -17.61 -11.23
N TYR A 23 0.81 -16.94 -11.86
CA TYR A 23 -0.60 -16.93 -11.44
C TYR A 23 -1.51 -17.33 -12.60
N ASN A 24 -2.66 -17.94 -12.26
CA ASN A 24 -3.57 -18.53 -13.25
C ASN A 24 -4.97 -18.68 -12.65
N PRO A 25 -6.04 -18.58 -13.46
CA PRO A 25 -7.42 -18.82 -13.03
C PRO A 25 -7.76 -20.32 -12.97
N SER A 26 -7.21 -21.15 -13.86
CA SER A 26 -7.57 -22.57 -14.01
C SER A 26 -6.39 -23.53 -13.86
N TRP A 27 -6.64 -24.76 -13.38
CA TRP A 27 -5.57 -25.76 -13.20
C TRP A 27 -4.91 -26.18 -14.53
N SER A 28 -5.69 -26.27 -15.61
CA SER A 28 -5.19 -26.58 -16.95
C SER A 28 -4.17 -25.54 -17.44
N GLU A 29 -4.48 -24.26 -17.31
CA GLU A 29 -3.55 -23.17 -17.68
C GLU A 29 -2.29 -23.17 -16.81
N ARG A 30 -2.39 -23.55 -15.53
CA ARG A 30 -1.24 -23.59 -14.61
C ARG A 30 -0.09 -24.41 -15.15
N LEU A 31 -0.38 -25.63 -15.59
CA LEU A 31 0.65 -26.55 -16.09
C LEU A 31 1.31 -26.01 -17.35
N TRP A 32 0.53 -25.39 -18.22
CA TRP A 32 1.04 -24.75 -19.44
C TRP A 32 1.91 -23.54 -19.12
N HIS A 33 1.48 -22.65 -18.22
CA HIS A 33 2.24 -21.48 -17.79
C HIS A 33 3.57 -21.88 -17.12
N VAL A 34 3.54 -22.83 -16.19
CA VAL A 34 4.76 -23.33 -15.52
C VAL A 34 5.71 -23.93 -16.54
N ARG A 35 5.22 -24.79 -17.44
CA ARG A 35 6.06 -25.38 -18.49
C ARG A 35 6.71 -24.31 -19.36
N THR A 36 5.93 -23.35 -19.82
CA THR A 36 6.40 -22.25 -20.68
C THR A 36 7.50 -21.45 -19.99
N VAL A 37 7.29 -21.04 -18.74
CA VAL A 37 8.30 -20.29 -17.97
C VAL A 37 9.58 -21.11 -17.79
N LEU A 38 9.48 -22.38 -17.40
CA LEU A 38 10.65 -23.24 -17.21
C LEU A 38 11.43 -23.47 -18.50
N GLN A 39 10.73 -23.62 -19.63
CA GLN A 39 11.37 -23.73 -20.96
C GLN A 39 12.13 -22.46 -21.31
N THR A 40 11.49 -21.28 -21.17
CA THR A 40 12.14 -20.00 -21.46
C THR A 40 13.36 -19.76 -20.56
N LEU A 41 13.27 -20.12 -19.26
CA LEU A 41 14.43 -20.04 -18.36
C LEU A 41 15.57 -20.95 -18.82
N ASN A 42 15.26 -22.19 -19.21
CA ASN A 42 16.25 -23.15 -19.69
C ASN A 42 16.92 -22.70 -21.00
N GLU A 43 16.16 -22.14 -21.94
CA GLU A 43 16.68 -21.56 -23.21
C GLU A 43 17.66 -20.41 -23.00
N HIS A 44 17.53 -19.69 -21.88
CA HIS A 44 18.41 -18.58 -21.50
C HIS A 44 19.43 -18.96 -20.41
N GLU A 45 19.63 -20.27 -20.17
CA GLU A 45 20.59 -20.80 -19.19
C GLU A 45 20.38 -20.28 -17.76
N LEU A 46 19.12 -20.01 -17.39
CA LEU A 46 18.73 -19.59 -16.04
C LEU A 46 18.23 -20.78 -15.22
N PHE A 47 18.86 -21.00 -14.08
CA PHE A 47 18.56 -22.15 -13.22
C PHE A 47 17.81 -21.76 -11.96
N ILE A 48 16.75 -22.51 -11.65
CA ILE A 48 15.96 -22.35 -10.42
C ILE A 48 16.40 -23.33 -9.34
N LYS A 49 16.45 -22.88 -8.10
CA LYS A 49 16.74 -23.74 -6.93
C LYS A 49 15.46 -24.45 -6.50
N LYS A 50 15.27 -25.71 -6.91
CA LYS A 50 14.05 -26.51 -6.64
C LYS A 50 13.56 -26.44 -5.19
N PHE A 51 14.46 -26.49 -4.20
CA PHE A 51 14.10 -26.44 -2.78
C PHE A 51 13.51 -25.10 -2.30
N LYS A 52 13.71 -24.01 -3.07
CA LYS A 52 13.11 -22.69 -2.83
C LYS A 52 11.83 -22.47 -3.62
N CYS A 53 11.46 -23.39 -4.49
CA CYS A 53 10.27 -23.27 -5.33
C CYS A 53 9.09 -23.97 -4.67
N THR A 54 7.94 -23.31 -4.68
CA THR A 54 6.65 -23.90 -4.34
C THR A 54 5.76 -23.92 -5.58
N PHE A 55 5.01 -25.00 -5.76
CA PHE A 55 4.15 -25.20 -6.93
C PHE A 55 2.75 -25.60 -6.49
N GLY A 56 1.75 -25.22 -7.28
CA GLY A 56 0.36 -25.68 -7.12
C GLY A 56 -0.37 -25.18 -5.87
N GLN A 57 0.17 -24.17 -5.18
CA GLN A 57 -0.43 -23.65 -3.95
C GLN A 57 -1.66 -22.77 -4.25
N GLN A 58 -2.61 -22.74 -3.31
CA GLN A 58 -3.75 -21.82 -3.33
C GLN A 58 -3.40 -20.44 -2.75
N GLU A 59 -2.40 -20.41 -1.88
CA GLU A 59 -1.83 -19.21 -1.28
C GLU A 59 -0.30 -19.26 -1.37
N VAL A 60 0.34 -18.12 -1.57
CA VAL A 60 1.80 -18.06 -1.71
C VAL A 60 2.37 -16.82 -1.04
N ALA A 61 3.43 -17.02 -0.27
CA ALA A 61 4.24 -15.93 0.27
C ALA A 61 5.09 -15.32 -0.87
N TYR A 62 4.88 -14.04 -1.16
CA TYR A 62 5.60 -13.30 -2.18
C TYR A 62 5.86 -11.88 -1.70
N LEU A 63 7.14 -11.49 -1.66
CA LEU A 63 7.57 -10.14 -1.23
C LEU A 63 6.92 -9.70 0.09
N GLY A 64 7.02 -10.50 1.15
CA GLY A 64 6.49 -10.12 2.48
C GLY A 64 4.96 -10.02 2.57
N HIS A 65 4.25 -10.56 1.59
CA HIS A 65 2.78 -10.67 1.57
C HIS A 65 2.36 -12.11 1.30
N VAL A 66 1.15 -12.47 1.73
CA VAL A 66 0.50 -13.72 1.34
C VAL A 66 -0.55 -13.39 0.29
N ILE A 67 -0.40 -13.96 -0.91
CA ILE A 67 -1.32 -13.76 -2.02
C ILE A 67 -2.20 -15.00 -2.14
N SER A 68 -3.51 -14.81 -2.17
CA SER A 68 -4.50 -15.88 -2.31
C SER A 68 -5.64 -15.43 -3.23
N ALA A 69 -6.62 -16.32 -3.45
CA ALA A 69 -7.83 -15.99 -4.19
C ALA A 69 -8.69 -14.91 -3.50
N THR A 70 -8.58 -14.74 -2.18
CA THR A 70 -9.35 -13.73 -1.43
C THR A 70 -8.70 -12.36 -1.47
N GLY A 71 -7.41 -12.27 -1.81
CA GLY A 71 -6.71 -11.01 -1.95
C GLY A 71 -5.25 -11.10 -1.51
N VAL A 72 -4.75 -9.98 -0.98
CA VAL A 72 -3.39 -9.87 -0.45
C VAL A 72 -3.47 -9.61 1.05
N ALA A 73 -2.84 -10.49 1.82
CA ALA A 73 -2.68 -10.37 3.25
C ALA A 73 -1.22 -10.05 3.61
N MET A 74 -1.00 -9.65 4.87
CA MET A 74 0.34 -9.47 5.41
C MET A 74 0.94 -10.82 5.79
N ASP A 75 2.27 -10.92 5.73
CA ASP A 75 2.98 -12.12 6.17
C ASP A 75 2.86 -12.30 7.70
N GLU A 76 2.31 -13.43 8.15
CA GLU A 76 2.09 -13.71 9.56
C GLU A 76 3.38 -13.66 10.40
N GLN A 77 4.53 -14.08 9.84
CA GLN A 77 5.79 -14.06 10.56
C GLN A 77 6.23 -12.61 10.80
N LYS A 78 5.99 -11.73 9.84
CA LYS A 78 6.27 -10.29 9.99
C LYS A 78 5.30 -9.63 10.95
N ILE A 79 4.02 -10.01 10.94
CA ILE A 79 3.04 -9.53 11.92
C ILE A 79 3.46 -9.95 13.34
N ARG A 80 3.82 -11.23 13.55
CA ARG A 80 4.28 -11.74 14.85
C ARG A 80 5.50 -10.96 15.36
N ALA A 81 6.48 -10.70 14.49
CA ALA A 81 7.63 -9.88 14.86
C ALA A 81 7.24 -8.47 15.33
N VAL A 82 6.17 -7.87 14.79
CA VAL A 82 5.66 -6.57 15.25
C VAL A 82 4.93 -6.68 16.59
N ILE A 83 4.15 -7.73 16.80
CA ILE A 83 3.43 -7.96 18.08
C ILE A 83 4.42 -8.18 19.22
N GLU A 84 5.45 -8.99 18.99
CA GLU A 84 6.47 -9.36 19.98
C GLU A 84 7.55 -8.27 20.14
N TRP A 85 7.43 -7.17 19.40
CA TRP A 85 8.41 -6.10 19.40
C TRP A 85 8.51 -5.46 20.79
N LEU A 86 9.71 -5.46 21.36
CA LEU A 86 9.97 -4.84 22.65
C LEU A 86 9.85 -3.32 22.57
N VAL A 87 9.34 -2.70 23.65
CA VAL A 87 9.21 -1.23 23.74
C VAL A 87 10.53 -0.55 23.34
N PRO A 88 10.54 0.26 22.25
CA PRO A 88 11.74 0.92 21.77
C PRO A 88 12.38 1.83 22.82
N ARG A 89 13.65 1.60 23.12
CA ARG A 89 14.45 2.42 24.07
C ARG A 89 15.43 3.39 23.40
N SER A 90 15.38 3.49 22.07
CA SER A 90 16.25 4.39 21.31
C SER A 90 15.58 4.85 20.02
N VAL A 91 16.06 5.97 19.47
CA VAL A 91 15.67 6.49 18.15
C VAL A 91 15.83 5.42 17.07
N ARG A 92 16.93 4.65 17.10
CA ARG A 92 17.20 3.58 16.13
C ARG A 92 16.15 2.47 16.23
N ALA A 93 15.74 2.10 17.44
CA ALA A 93 14.71 1.08 17.64
C ALA A 93 13.33 1.57 17.15
N VAL A 94 12.99 2.84 17.39
CA VAL A 94 11.75 3.45 16.86
C VAL A 94 11.77 3.49 15.33
N HIS A 95 12.90 3.88 14.74
CA HIS A 95 13.06 3.92 13.29
C HIS A 95 12.92 2.51 12.67
N ALA A 96 13.51 1.49 13.29
CA ALA A 96 13.37 0.11 12.84
C ALA A 96 11.92 -0.39 12.90
N PHE A 97 11.22 -0.12 14.01
CA PHE A 97 9.80 -0.45 14.16
C PHE A 97 8.94 0.26 13.11
N LEU A 98 9.12 1.58 12.93
CA LEU A 98 8.39 2.35 11.92
C LEU A 98 8.71 1.91 10.49
N GLY A 99 9.92 1.41 10.24
CA GLY A 99 10.29 0.82 8.94
C GLY A 99 9.43 -0.40 8.62
N LEU A 100 9.30 -1.34 9.56
CA LEU A 100 8.49 -2.54 9.37
C LEU A 100 6.99 -2.24 9.36
N ALA A 101 6.49 -1.45 10.32
CA ALA A 101 5.08 -1.04 10.33
C ALA A 101 4.72 -0.21 9.09
N GLY A 102 5.64 0.65 8.63
CA GLY A 102 5.48 1.49 7.45
C GLY A 102 5.48 0.70 6.14
N TYR A 103 6.15 -0.45 6.09
CA TYR A 103 6.05 -1.38 4.96
C TYR A 103 4.60 -1.83 4.72
N TYR A 104 3.86 -2.08 5.80
CA TYR A 104 2.46 -2.49 5.78
C TYR A 104 1.45 -1.33 5.86
N ARG A 105 1.89 -0.07 5.73
CA ARG A 105 1.01 1.11 5.82
C ARG A 105 -0.21 1.05 4.90
N ARG A 106 -0.12 0.35 3.75
CA ARG A 106 -1.22 0.20 2.80
C ARG A 106 -2.41 -0.60 3.34
N PHE A 107 -2.22 -1.34 4.42
CA PHE A 107 -3.24 -2.14 5.13
C PHE A 107 -3.87 -1.36 6.29
N ILE A 108 -3.32 -0.21 6.65
CA ILE A 108 -3.65 0.51 7.88
C ILE A 108 -4.34 1.82 7.51
N GLN A 109 -5.64 1.89 7.78
CA GLN A 109 -6.37 3.16 7.69
C GLN A 109 -5.76 4.17 8.67
N ASN A 110 -5.54 5.40 8.20
CA ASN A 110 -5.00 6.51 8.99
C ASN A 110 -3.62 6.23 9.64
N TYR A 111 -2.78 5.40 9.00
CA TYR A 111 -1.43 5.07 9.47
C TYR A 111 -0.61 6.31 9.87
N GLY A 112 -0.65 7.37 9.05
CA GLY A 112 0.13 8.59 9.29
C GLY A 112 -0.25 9.27 10.60
N SER A 113 -1.54 9.34 10.91
CA SER A 113 -2.05 9.90 12.17
C SER A 113 -1.60 9.04 13.36
N ILE A 114 -1.72 7.71 13.26
CA ILE A 114 -1.32 6.78 14.34
C ILE A 114 0.20 6.84 14.58
N ALA A 115 1.01 6.85 13.51
CA ALA A 115 2.46 6.87 13.61
C ALA A 115 3.03 8.24 14.03
N THR A 116 2.20 9.28 14.09
CA THR A 116 2.64 10.66 14.35
C THR A 116 3.47 10.79 15.64
N PRO A 117 3.01 10.34 16.81
CA PRO A 117 3.79 10.43 18.04
C PRO A 117 5.16 9.75 17.93
N LEU A 118 5.22 8.59 17.29
CA LEU A 118 6.48 7.86 17.09
C LEU A 118 7.43 8.58 16.12
N THR A 119 6.90 9.21 15.06
CA THR A 119 7.73 10.01 14.14
C THR A 119 8.31 11.26 14.81
N LYS A 120 7.63 11.83 15.83
CA LYS A 120 8.19 12.94 16.62
C LYS A 120 9.47 12.52 17.36
N LEU A 121 9.54 11.28 17.84
CA LEU A 121 10.71 10.73 18.54
C LEU A 121 11.97 10.64 17.65
N LEU A 122 11.80 10.65 16.32
CA LEU A 122 12.91 10.61 15.37
C LEU A 122 13.58 11.98 15.16
N LYS A 123 12.98 13.07 15.63
CA LYS A 123 13.55 14.42 15.51
C LYS A 123 14.78 14.56 16.42
N LYS A 124 15.72 15.42 16.03
CA LYS A 124 16.96 15.68 16.79
C LYS A 124 16.60 16.12 18.22
N GLY A 125 17.12 15.39 19.22
CA GLY A 125 16.83 15.64 20.64
C GLY A 125 15.39 15.31 21.07
N GLY A 126 14.58 14.70 20.21
CA GLY A 126 13.16 14.46 20.43
C GLY A 126 12.82 13.10 21.05
N PHE A 127 13.81 12.29 21.41
CA PHE A 127 13.54 10.98 22.01
C PHE A 127 13.09 11.15 23.47
N ASN A 128 11.78 11.21 23.66
CA ASN A 128 11.13 11.15 24.95
C ASN A 128 9.96 10.16 24.85
N TRP A 129 10.12 8.96 25.43
CA TRP A 129 9.06 7.95 25.39
C TRP A 129 7.95 8.30 26.38
N ASP A 130 6.94 9.00 25.88
CA ASP A 130 5.77 9.47 26.64
C ASP A 130 4.54 8.56 26.46
N LEU A 131 3.42 8.96 27.06
CA LEU A 131 2.16 8.23 26.97
C LEU A 131 1.63 8.20 25.53
N GLU A 132 1.73 9.31 24.77
CA GLU A 132 1.30 9.37 23.36
C GLU A 132 2.08 8.38 22.50
N ALA A 133 3.40 8.28 22.68
CA ALA A 133 4.24 7.31 21.98
C ALA A 133 3.88 5.87 22.36
N ALA A 134 3.64 5.60 23.64
CA ALA A 134 3.26 4.27 24.11
C ALA A 134 1.90 3.82 23.55
N GLU A 135 0.93 4.74 23.48
CA GLU A 135 -0.38 4.48 22.89
C GLU A 135 -0.30 4.28 21.37
N ALA A 136 0.45 5.13 20.67
CA ALA A 136 0.69 4.98 19.23
C ALA A 136 1.35 3.63 18.88
N PHE A 137 2.33 3.22 19.68
CA PHE A 137 3.01 1.93 19.54
C PHE A 137 2.02 0.75 19.69
N ARG A 138 1.26 0.72 20.78
CA ARG A 138 0.25 -0.32 21.01
C ARG A 138 -0.84 -0.32 19.94
N ARG A 139 -1.31 0.86 19.55
CA ARG A 139 -2.34 1.01 18.50
C ARG A 139 -1.84 0.47 17.16
N LEU A 140 -0.58 0.70 16.78
CA LEU A 140 -0.03 0.10 15.56
C LEU A 140 0.07 -1.42 15.66
N GLN A 141 0.48 -1.97 16.80
CA GLN A 141 0.49 -3.42 17.00
C GLN A 141 -0.91 -4.02 16.84
N THR A 142 -1.92 -3.46 17.51
CA THR A 142 -3.33 -3.92 17.41
C THR A 142 -3.92 -3.74 16.01
N THR A 143 -3.59 -2.64 15.32
CA THR A 143 -4.13 -2.42 13.97
C THR A 143 -3.51 -3.41 12.97
N LEU A 144 -2.25 -3.78 13.15
CA LEU A 144 -1.58 -4.79 12.31
C LEU A 144 -2.11 -6.21 12.54
N THR A 145 -2.64 -6.53 13.73
CA THR A 145 -3.25 -7.85 13.96
C THR A 145 -4.66 -7.98 13.42
N SER A 146 -5.36 -6.86 13.27
CA SER A 146 -6.76 -6.80 12.82
C SER A 146 -6.91 -6.26 11.40
N ALA A 147 -5.80 -6.01 10.69
CA ALA A 147 -5.85 -5.39 9.38
C ALA A 147 -6.57 -6.31 8.38
N PRO A 148 -7.39 -5.73 7.49
CA PRO A 148 -8.15 -6.52 6.52
C PRO A 148 -7.24 -7.11 5.46
N VAL A 149 -7.71 -8.21 4.85
CA VAL A 149 -7.18 -8.67 3.57
C VAL A 149 -7.52 -7.61 2.52
N LEU A 150 -6.52 -7.14 1.79
CA LEU A 150 -6.73 -6.17 0.73
C LEU A 150 -7.15 -6.89 -0.55
N GLN A 151 -8.15 -6.34 -1.23
CA GLN A 151 -8.58 -6.86 -2.51
C GLN A 151 -7.48 -6.67 -3.58
N LEU A 152 -7.34 -7.64 -4.47
CA LEU A 152 -6.52 -7.48 -5.68
C LEU A 152 -7.23 -6.51 -6.65
N PRO A 153 -6.51 -5.51 -7.21
CA PRO A 153 -7.12 -4.55 -8.12
C PRO A 153 -7.63 -5.23 -9.39
N ALA A 154 -8.91 -5.02 -9.70
CA ALA A 154 -9.57 -5.45 -10.92
C ALA A 154 -9.67 -4.27 -11.89
N PHE A 155 -8.76 -4.20 -12.87
CA PHE A 155 -8.64 -3.03 -13.78
C PHE A 155 -9.79 -2.89 -14.79
N ASP A 156 -10.64 -3.91 -14.88
CA ASP A 156 -11.89 -3.94 -15.63
C ASP A 156 -13.07 -3.35 -14.84
N GLN A 157 -12.90 -3.09 -13.55
CA GLN A 157 -13.90 -2.49 -12.66
C GLN A 157 -13.52 -1.05 -12.33
N GLU A 158 -14.55 -0.22 -12.11
CA GLU A 158 -14.33 1.17 -11.70
C GLU A 158 -13.68 1.24 -10.31
N PHE A 159 -12.65 2.07 -10.16
CA PHE A 159 -12.06 2.38 -8.86
C PHE A 159 -12.85 3.47 -8.16
N ILE A 160 -13.04 3.32 -6.85
CA ILE A 160 -13.64 4.34 -6.00
C ILE A 160 -12.55 4.86 -5.06
N VAL A 161 -12.37 6.17 -5.06
CA VAL A 161 -11.43 6.88 -4.17
C VAL A 161 -12.25 7.71 -3.18
N GLU A 162 -12.07 7.41 -1.90
CA GLU A 162 -12.61 8.19 -0.78
C GLU A 162 -11.45 8.85 -0.05
N CYS A 163 -11.55 10.15 0.21
CA CYS A 163 -10.54 10.92 0.91
C CYS A 163 -11.18 11.74 2.02
N ASP A 164 -10.49 11.83 3.14
CA ASP A 164 -10.83 12.64 4.30
C ASP A 164 -9.58 13.41 4.77
N ALA A 165 -9.76 14.62 5.30
CA ALA A 165 -8.71 15.42 5.90
C ALA A 165 -9.09 15.88 7.31
N SER A 166 -8.34 15.41 8.29
CA SER A 166 -8.39 15.92 9.66
C SER A 166 -7.50 17.15 9.84
N GLU A 167 -7.44 17.70 11.05
CA GLU A 167 -6.48 18.75 11.41
C GLU A 167 -5.01 18.28 11.38
N SER A 168 -4.78 16.97 11.54
CA SER A 168 -3.45 16.40 11.71
C SER A 168 -2.92 15.66 10.47
N GLY A 169 -3.82 15.13 9.64
CA GLY A 169 -3.46 14.22 8.56
C GLY A 169 -4.55 14.06 7.50
N PHE A 170 -4.10 13.67 6.32
CA PHE A 170 -4.92 13.15 5.22
C PHE A 170 -5.05 11.63 5.36
N GLY A 171 -6.26 11.13 5.13
CA GLY A 171 -6.58 9.71 4.98
C GLY A 171 -7.29 9.50 3.65
N ALA A 172 -6.97 8.41 2.96
CA ALA A 172 -7.73 8.00 1.79
C ALA A 172 -7.78 6.48 1.70
N VAL A 173 -8.82 5.98 1.04
CA VAL A 173 -8.96 4.57 0.65
C VAL A 173 -9.30 4.49 -0.83
N ILE A 174 -8.61 3.60 -1.54
CA ILE A 174 -9.01 3.15 -2.86
C ILE A 174 -9.64 1.77 -2.71
N HIS A 175 -10.84 1.60 -3.23
CA HIS A 175 -11.62 0.37 -3.10
C HIS A 175 -12.43 0.08 -4.35
N GLN A 176 -12.90 -1.17 -4.46
CA GLN A 176 -13.76 -1.66 -5.53
C GLN A 176 -14.75 -2.62 -4.90
N GLY A 177 -16.03 -2.58 -5.29
CA GLY A 177 -17.10 -3.54 -4.95
C GLY A 177 -17.00 -4.28 -3.60
N ALA A 178 -16.14 -5.29 -3.52
CA ALA A 178 -15.95 -6.22 -2.41
C ALA A 178 -15.04 -5.72 -1.27
N GLY A 179 -14.26 -4.66 -1.42
CA GLY A 179 -13.44 -4.16 -0.32
C GLY A 179 -12.28 -3.22 -0.68
N PRO A 180 -11.45 -2.85 0.31
CA PRO A 180 -10.32 -1.94 0.14
C PRO A 180 -9.20 -2.60 -0.68
N VAL A 181 -8.72 -1.88 -1.70
CA VAL A 181 -7.53 -2.26 -2.46
C VAL A 181 -6.26 -1.73 -1.77
N ALA A 182 -6.31 -0.51 -1.24
CA ALA A 182 -5.23 0.07 -0.43
C ALA A 182 -5.70 1.28 0.39
N TYR A 183 -5.02 1.51 1.51
CA TYR A 183 -5.12 2.73 2.29
C TYR A 183 -3.94 3.66 2.03
N PHE A 184 -4.21 4.95 2.09
CA PHE A 184 -3.23 6.02 2.03
C PHE A 184 -3.40 6.93 3.25
N SER A 185 -2.28 7.36 3.82
CA SER A 185 -2.31 8.35 4.88
C SER A 185 -1.03 9.17 4.87
N LYS A 186 -1.17 10.47 5.13
CA LYS A 186 -0.05 11.41 5.15
C LYS A 186 -0.32 12.56 6.10
N GLN A 187 0.70 12.95 6.87
CA GLN A 187 0.63 14.12 7.74
C GLN A 187 0.44 15.41 6.93
N ILE A 188 -0.32 16.35 7.50
CA ILE A 188 -0.46 17.68 6.93
C ILE A 188 0.84 18.45 7.11
N ALA A 189 1.33 19.05 6.03
CA ALA A 189 2.49 19.94 6.11
C ALA A 189 2.12 21.20 6.91
N PRO A 190 3.02 21.78 7.73
CA PRO A 190 2.69 22.96 8.55
C PRO A 190 2.07 24.13 7.78
N ARG A 191 2.49 24.33 6.52
CA ARG A 191 1.94 25.34 5.61
C ARG A 191 0.47 25.11 5.19
N HIS A 192 -0.02 23.87 5.27
CA HIS A 192 -1.37 23.49 4.89
C HIS A 192 -2.31 23.40 6.10
N ALA A 193 -1.77 23.40 7.32
CA ALA A 193 -2.55 23.28 8.55
C ALA A 193 -3.53 24.45 8.78
N ARG A 194 -3.20 25.64 8.25
CA ARG A 194 -4.04 26.85 8.37
C ARG A 194 -5.05 27.03 7.23
N LEU A 195 -5.06 26.12 6.25
CA LEU A 195 -5.99 26.18 5.13
C LEU A 195 -7.40 25.77 5.54
N ALA A 196 -8.39 26.23 4.79
CA ALA A 196 -9.77 25.82 5.00
C ALA A 196 -9.93 24.29 4.83
N ALA A 197 -10.96 23.71 5.45
CA ALA A 197 -11.20 22.26 5.39
C ALA A 197 -11.27 21.74 3.94
N TYR A 198 -12.03 22.42 3.08
CA TYR A 198 -12.16 22.04 1.66
C TYR A 198 -10.83 22.07 0.89
N GLU A 199 -9.93 23.03 1.19
CA GLU A 199 -8.62 23.11 0.54
C GLU A 199 -7.71 21.97 1.03
N ARG A 200 -7.76 21.65 2.32
CA ARG A 200 -7.02 20.52 2.89
C ARG A 200 -7.48 19.22 2.26
N GLU A 201 -8.78 19.00 2.14
CA GLU A 201 -9.31 17.82 1.47
C GLU A 201 -8.89 17.72 0.01
N LEU A 202 -8.95 18.82 -0.74
CA LEU A 202 -8.48 18.84 -2.12
C LEU A 202 -7.00 18.46 -2.22
N ILE A 203 -6.15 18.99 -1.33
CA ILE A 203 -4.73 18.62 -1.28
C ILE A 203 -4.58 17.13 -0.96
N GLY A 204 -5.32 16.60 0.01
CA GLY A 204 -5.34 15.19 0.37
C GLY A 204 -5.72 14.30 -0.81
N LEU A 205 -6.79 14.66 -1.52
CA LEU A 205 -7.31 13.96 -2.68
C LEU A 205 -6.30 13.94 -3.83
N VAL A 206 -5.71 15.09 -4.19
CA VAL A 206 -4.69 15.18 -5.23
C VAL A 206 -3.46 14.34 -4.87
N LEU A 207 -3.06 14.32 -3.60
CA LEU A 207 -1.96 13.48 -3.13
C LEU A 207 -2.28 11.99 -3.22
N ALA A 208 -3.50 11.58 -2.87
CA ALA A 208 -3.98 10.20 -2.98
C ALA A 208 -4.03 9.74 -4.45
N VAL A 209 -4.62 10.53 -5.34
CA VAL A 209 -4.68 10.25 -6.78
C VAL A 209 -3.28 10.15 -7.39
N ARG A 210 -2.36 11.05 -7.01
CA ARG A 210 -0.96 10.98 -7.42
C ARG A 210 -0.26 9.72 -6.90
N HIS A 211 -0.54 9.33 -5.66
CA HIS A 211 0.03 8.12 -5.07
C HIS A 211 -0.43 6.86 -5.81
N TRP A 212 -1.71 6.77 -6.14
CA TRP A 212 -2.32 5.65 -6.87
C TRP A 212 -2.34 5.84 -8.39
N ARG A 213 -1.44 6.66 -8.94
CA ARG A 213 -1.29 6.82 -10.39
C ARG A 213 -1.15 5.48 -11.12
N HIS A 214 -0.48 4.50 -10.50
CA HIS A 214 -0.30 3.16 -11.07
C HIS A 214 -1.60 2.34 -11.15
N TYR A 215 -2.65 2.70 -10.41
CA TYR A 215 -3.98 2.11 -10.51
C TYR A 215 -4.92 2.93 -11.39
N LEU A 216 -4.89 4.26 -11.24
CA LEU A 216 -5.90 5.15 -11.82
C LEU A 216 -5.56 5.66 -13.23
N TRP A 217 -4.28 5.63 -13.62
CA TRP A 217 -3.85 6.21 -14.89
C TRP A 217 -4.44 5.45 -16.09
N GLY A 218 -5.20 6.16 -16.93
CA GLY A 218 -5.84 5.59 -18.11
C GLY A 218 -7.18 4.90 -17.85
N HIS A 219 -7.68 4.95 -16.60
CA HIS A 219 -8.97 4.39 -16.22
C HIS A 219 -9.92 5.48 -15.75
N HIS A 220 -11.22 5.31 -16.01
CA HIS A 220 -12.25 6.08 -15.32
C HIS A 220 -12.35 5.61 -13.86
N PHE A 221 -12.56 6.56 -12.95
CA PHE A 221 -12.70 6.29 -11.52
C PHE A 221 -13.63 7.32 -10.88
N LEU A 222 -14.27 6.92 -9.79
CA LEU A 222 -15.18 7.74 -9.01
C LEU A 222 -14.47 8.31 -7.79
N ILE A 223 -14.56 9.62 -7.59
CA ILE A 223 -14.19 10.27 -6.33
C ILE A 223 -15.45 10.44 -5.50
N ARG A 224 -15.45 9.91 -4.28
CA ARG A 224 -16.49 10.15 -3.27
C ARG A 224 -15.95 11.05 -2.18
N THR A 225 -16.67 12.11 -1.90
CA THR A 225 -16.33 13.14 -0.91
C THR A 225 -17.62 13.63 -0.26
N ASP A 226 -17.55 13.97 1.02
CA ASP A 226 -18.62 14.61 1.78
C ASP A 226 -18.61 16.15 1.61
N HIS A 227 -17.59 16.72 0.99
CA HIS A 227 -17.48 18.14 0.73
C HIS A 227 -18.12 18.54 -0.60
N TYR A 228 -19.31 19.14 -0.52
CA TYR A 228 -20.10 19.58 -1.67
C TYR A 228 -19.32 20.46 -2.66
N SER A 229 -18.46 21.36 -2.17
CA SER A 229 -17.64 22.23 -3.03
C SER A 229 -16.70 21.47 -3.97
N LEU A 230 -16.25 20.28 -3.59
CA LEU A 230 -15.35 19.46 -4.40
C LEU A 230 -16.07 18.75 -5.55
N THR A 231 -17.41 18.67 -5.52
CA THR A 231 -18.17 18.07 -6.63
C THR A 231 -18.10 18.93 -7.90
N PHE A 232 -17.87 20.24 -7.76
CA PHE A 232 -17.73 21.20 -8.86
C PHE A 232 -16.27 21.48 -9.24
N LEU A 233 -15.32 20.68 -8.75
CA LEU A 233 -13.88 20.92 -9.00
C LEU A 233 -13.55 21.04 -10.49
N LEU A 234 -14.17 20.19 -11.31
CA LEU A 234 -13.94 20.17 -12.76
C LEU A 234 -14.59 21.35 -13.49
N ASP A 235 -15.56 22.00 -12.85
CA ASP A 235 -16.26 23.18 -13.38
C ASP A 235 -15.55 24.49 -13.02
N GLN A 236 -14.62 24.45 -12.05
CA GLN A 236 -13.85 25.63 -11.65
C GLN A 236 -12.88 26.05 -12.75
N LYS A 237 -13.24 27.13 -13.46
CA LYS A 237 -12.32 27.83 -14.37
C LYS A 237 -11.41 28.74 -13.54
N LEU A 238 -10.09 28.59 -13.70
CA LEU A 238 -9.12 29.53 -13.14
C LEU A 238 -9.37 30.93 -13.72
N SER A 239 -10.01 31.81 -12.95
CA SER A 239 -10.28 33.20 -13.35
C SER A 239 -9.10 34.14 -13.05
N THR A 240 -8.13 33.71 -12.26
CA THR A 240 -6.96 34.50 -11.85
C THR A 240 -5.67 33.78 -12.24
N ILE A 241 -4.82 34.50 -12.98
CA ILE A 241 -3.47 34.06 -13.35
C ILE A 241 -2.65 33.95 -12.05
N PRO A 242 -1.97 32.82 -11.77
CA PRO A 242 -1.12 32.71 -10.59
C PRO A 242 0.03 33.73 -10.69
N HIS A 243 0.06 34.69 -9.76
CA HIS A 243 1.21 35.56 -9.58
C HIS A 243 2.36 34.74 -8.98
N HIS A 244 3.45 34.62 -9.75
CA HIS A 244 4.70 33.96 -9.38
C HIS A 244 5.46 34.72 -8.29
#